data_AF-A0A820D1G3-F1
#
_entry.id   AF-A0A820D1G3-F1
#
_cell.length_a   1.000
_cell.length_b   1.000
_cell.length_c   1.000
_cell.angle_alpha   90.00
_cell.angle_beta   90.00
_cell.angle_gamma   90.00
#
_symmetry.space_group_name_H-M   'P 1'
#
loop_
_entity.id
_entity.type
_entity.pdbx_description
1 polymer ?
#
loop_
_entity_poly.entity_id
_entity_poly.type
_entity_poly.pdbx_seq_one_letter_code
_entity_poly.pdbx_strand_id
1 'polypeptide(L)'
;MHIFICFRIQTVAIIGGDVSGLISIKCCLDDDLLPTCYEMTNDIGGLWNYDANAIDGKASVMKSTEVNTSKEFMAFNDFPPSADYSNYMHNAKLLSYFHLTASFCHFSQSEKLHSWQYKTSHGYEDKTVLIIGIGSSADDMAVELGHVAKQ
;
A
#
# COMPACT_ATOMS: atom_id res chain seq x y z
N MET A 1 32.33 -2.10 -27.78
CA MET A 1 32.04 -3.04 -26.68
C MET A 1 31.16 -2.31 -25.67
N HIS A 2 29.85 -2.28 -25.92
CA HIS A 2 28.89 -1.63 -25.01
C HIS A 2 28.47 -2.67 -23.98
N ILE A 3 28.97 -2.50 -22.75
CA ILE A 3 28.50 -3.25 -21.59
C ILE A 3 27.10 -2.68 -21.28
N PHE A 4 26.06 -3.38 -21.73
CA PHE A 4 24.73 -3.21 -21.14
C PHE A 4 24.81 -3.81 -19.74
N ILE A 5 25.00 -2.96 -18.73
CA ILE A 5 24.71 -3.36 -17.35
C ILE A 5 23.19 -3.49 -17.30
N CYS A 6 22.69 -4.71 -17.46
CA CYS A 6 21.29 -5.02 -17.22
C CYS A 6 21.06 -4.87 -15.71
N PHE A 7 20.69 -3.67 -15.26
CA PHE A 7 20.11 -3.52 -13.93
C PHE A 7 18.87 -4.41 -13.92
N ARG A 8 18.94 -5.53 -13.19
CA ARG A 8 17.82 -6.44 -13.04
C ARG A 8 16.80 -5.72 -12.14
N ILE A 9 15.93 -4.92 -12.75
CA ILE A 9 14.87 -4.22 -12.04
C ILE A 9 13.97 -5.29 -11.41
N GLN A 10 13.88 -5.29 -10.08
CA GLN A 10 13.05 -6.26 -9.36
C GLN A 10 11.65 -5.67 -9.20
N THR A 11 10.67 -6.37 -9.74
CA THR A 11 9.25 -6.05 -9.53
C THR A 11 8.81 -6.59 -8.19
N VAL A 12 8.20 -5.73 -7.36
CA VAL A 12 7.75 -6.06 -6.01
C VAL A 12 6.23 -6.00 -5.95
N ALA A 13 5.56 -7.10 -5.60
CA ALA A 13 4.12 -7.09 -5.37
C ALA A 13 3.84 -6.75 -3.91
N ILE A 14 2.97 -5.75 -3.66
CA ILE A 14 2.55 -5.26 -2.35
C ILE A 14 1.06 -5.55 -2.20
N ILE A 15 0.62 -6.15 -1.08
CA ILE A 15 -0.76 -6.61 -0.91
C ILE A 15 -1.47 -5.81 0.18
N GLY A 16 -2.24 -4.82 -0.24
CA GLY A 16 -2.92 -3.87 0.63
C GLY A 16 -2.45 -2.45 0.34
N GLY A 17 -3.42 -1.56 0.10
CA GLY A 17 -3.23 -0.13 -0.12
C GLY A 17 -3.52 0.68 1.14
N ASP A 18 -3.26 0.13 2.32
CA ASP A 18 -3.34 0.87 3.58
C ASP A 18 -2.06 1.70 3.84
N VAL A 19 -1.91 2.25 5.04
CA VAL A 19 -0.71 3.03 5.39
C VAL A 19 0.58 2.21 5.27
N SER A 20 0.55 0.92 5.58
CA SER A 20 1.72 0.04 5.47
C SER A 20 2.05 -0.23 4.01
N GLY A 21 1.04 -0.45 3.17
CA GLY A 21 1.21 -0.55 1.72
C GLY A 21 1.83 0.70 1.10
N LEU A 22 1.36 1.89 1.49
CA LEU A 22 1.92 3.16 1.01
C LEU A 22 3.38 3.37 1.42
N ILE A 23 3.75 3.01 2.66
CA ILE A 23 5.15 3.04 3.12
C ILE A 23 5.99 2.09 2.28
N SER A 24 5.48 0.88 2.04
CA SER A 24 6.17 -0.16 1.26
C SER A 24 6.43 0.29 -0.17
N ILE A 25 5.44 0.93 -0.81
CA ILE A 25 5.56 1.52 -2.14
C ILE A 25 6.66 2.58 -2.12
N LYS A 26 6.65 3.49 -1.14
CA LYS A 26 7.69 4.52 -1.01
C LYS A 26 9.08 3.90 -0.86
N CYS A 27 9.26 2.95 0.04
CA CYS A 27 10.54 2.28 0.23
C CYS A 27 11.02 1.58 -1.06
N CYS A 28 10.11 0.93 -1.79
CA CYS A 28 10.44 0.32 -3.07
C CYS A 28 10.93 1.36 -4.09
N LEU A 29 10.24 2.51 -4.19
CA LEU A 29 10.60 3.56 -5.12
C LEU A 29 11.91 4.26 -4.74
N ASP A 30 12.16 4.45 -3.44
CA ASP A 30 13.41 5.02 -2.92
C ASP A 30 14.63 4.11 -3.23
N ASP A 31 14.40 2.79 -3.37
CA ASP A 31 15.42 1.77 -3.70
C ASP A 31 15.42 1.35 -5.19
N ASP A 32 14.82 2.16 -6.09
CA ASP A 32 14.74 1.90 -7.54
C ASP A 32 14.07 0.55 -7.92
N LEU A 33 13.16 0.07 -7.07
CA LEU A 33 12.32 -1.11 -7.34
C LEU A 33 11.02 -0.72 -8.05
N LEU A 34 10.34 -1.69 -8.66
CA LEU A 34 9.05 -1.47 -9.33
C LEU A 34 7.90 -2.08 -8.51
N PRO A 35 7.25 -1.31 -7.61
CA PRO A 35 6.13 -1.81 -6.84
C PRO A 35 4.86 -1.96 -7.68
N THR A 36 4.08 -3.01 -7.40
CA THR A 36 2.71 -3.19 -7.89
C THR A 36 1.83 -3.45 -6.67
N CYS A 37 0.86 -2.57 -6.41
CA CYS A 37 -0.01 -2.71 -5.25
C CYS A 37 -1.29 -3.46 -5.63
N TYR A 38 -1.68 -4.43 -4.83
CA TYR A 38 -2.93 -5.15 -4.92
C TYR A 38 -3.83 -4.72 -3.76
N GLU A 39 -4.81 -3.86 -4.02
CA GLU A 39 -5.77 -3.39 -3.01
C GLU A 39 -7.12 -4.08 -3.18
N MET A 40 -7.71 -4.56 -2.08
CA MET A 40 -8.96 -5.33 -2.15
C MET A 40 -10.21 -4.48 -2.26
N THR A 41 -10.08 -3.17 -2.13
CA THR A 41 -11.18 -2.22 -2.28
C THR A 41 -10.92 -1.28 -3.45
N ASN A 42 -11.88 -0.40 -3.73
CA ASN A 42 -11.75 0.58 -4.81
C ASN A 42 -10.88 1.79 -4.43
N ASP A 43 -10.41 1.88 -3.18
CA ASP A 43 -9.64 3.01 -2.71
C ASP A 43 -8.59 2.61 -1.65
N ILE A 44 -7.58 3.45 -1.47
CA ILE A 44 -6.53 3.26 -0.46
C ILE A 44 -7.02 3.66 0.94
N GLY A 45 -6.16 3.44 1.94
CA GLY A 45 -6.35 3.89 3.32
C GLY A 45 -6.78 2.80 4.28
N GLY A 46 -7.19 1.63 3.78
CA GLY A 46 -7.52 0.45 4.59
C GLY A 46 -8.50 0.78 5.71
N LEU A 47 -8.09 0.50 6.97
CA LEU A 47 -8.85 0.80 8.19
C LEU A 47 -9.42 2.23 8.23
N TRP A 48 -8.67 3.21 7.74
CA TRP A 48 -9.03 4.63 7.81
C TRP A 48 -10.01 5.07 6.73
N ASN A 49 -10.26 4.22 5.73
CA ASN A 49 -11.29 4.43 4.73
C ASN A 49 -12.65 3.99 5.27
N TYR A 50 -13.33 4.94 5.93
CA TYR A 50 -14.65 4.72 6.53
C TYR A 50 -15.68 4.26 5.49
N ASP A 51 -16.37 3.18 5.82
CA ASP A 51 -17.51 2.67 5.06
C ASP A 51 -18.75 2.64 5.96
N ALA A 52 -19.87 3.14 5.45
CA ALA A 52 -21.13 3.08 6.20
C ALA A 52 -21.71 1.66 6.23
N ASN A 53 -21.31 0.81 5.29
CA ASN A 53 -21.72 -0.58 5.24
C ASN A 53 -20.57 -1.45 5.75
N ALA A 54 -20.83 -2.25 6.79
CA ALA A 54 -19.87 -3.25 7.22
C ALA A 54 -19.73 -4.31 6.11
N ILE A 55 -18.53 -4.41 5.54
CA ILE A 55 -18.18 -5.45 4.58
C ILE A 55 -17.37 -6.49 5.34
N ASP A 56 -17.78 -7.75 5.27
CA ASP A 56 -17.06 -8.85 5.92
C ASP A 56 -15.61 -8.93 5.39
N GLY A 57 -14.65 -9.10 6.29
CA GLY A 57 -13.22 -9.07 5.97
C GLY A 57 -12.61 -7.67 5.71
N LYS A 58 -13.38 -6.58 5.73
CA LYS A 58 -12.85 -5.20 5.61
C LYS A 58 -12.85 -4.50 6.96
N ALA A 59 -11.66 -4.15 7.45
CA ALA A 59 -11.54 -3.28 8.62
C ALA A 59 -12.00 -1.86 8.28
N SER A 60 -12.78 -1.23 9.18
CA SER A 60 -13.20 0.16 9.03
C SER A 60 -13.36 0.82 10.39
N VAL A 61 -12.94 2.08 10.51
CA VAL A 61 -13.15 2.90 11.70
C VAL A 61 -14.61 3.32 11.85
N MET A 62 -14.99 3.86 13.02
CA MET A 62 -16.27 4.54 13.17
C MET A 62 -16.26 5.90 12.44
N LYS A 63 -17.44 6.38 12.05
CA LYS A 63 -17.61 7.65 11.33
C LYS A 63 -16.91 8.85 12.00
N SER A 64 -16.92 8.91 13.32
CA SER A 64 -16.40 10.03 14.13
C SER A 64 -14.99 9.78 14.66
N THR A 65 -14.25 8.81 14.10
CA THR A 65 -12.95 8.43 14.65
C THR A 65 -11.94 9.53 14.39
N GLU A 66 -11.34 10.01 15.48
CA GLU A 66 -10.14 10.85 15.47
C GLU A 66 -8.93 10.01 15.84
N VAL A 67 -7.81 10.28 15.19
CA VAL A 67 -6.57 9.60 15.47
C VAL A 67 -6.06 10.02 16.85
N ASN A 68 -5.62 9.05 17.65
CA ASN A 68 -5.09 9.28 19.00
C ASN A 68 -3.60 9.68 19.02
N THR A 69 -2.92 9.56 17.88
CA THR A 69 -1.51 9.93 17.70
C THR A 69 -1.41 11.29 17.01
N SER A 70 -0.48 12.14 17.45
CA SER A 70 -0.29 13.45 16.83
C SER A 70 0.24 13.32 15.40
N LYS A 71 -0.19 14.24 14.52
CA LYS A 71 0.23 14.33 13.12
C LYS A 71 1.75 14.33 12.93
N GLU A 72 2.48 14.93 13.88
CA GLU A 72 3.94 15.02 13.84
C GLU A 72 4.62 13.65 14.05
N PHE A 73 3.98 12.75 14.80
CA PHE A 73 4.47 11.39 15.03
C PHE A 73 4.03 10.41 13.93
N MET A 74 3.03 10.79 13.13
CA MET A 74 2.53 9.99 12.01
C MET A 74 3.05 10.45 10.66
N ALA A 75 3.76 11.58 10.63
CA ALA A 75 4.26 12.17 9.41
C ALA A 75 5.22 11.21 8.71
N PHE A 76 5.06 11.07 7.40
CA PHE A 76 6.15 10.58 6.56
C PHE A 76 7.29 11.60 6.64
N ASN A 77 8.51 11.14 6.90
CA ASN A 77 9.67 12.01 7.13
C ASN A 77 9.86 13.08 6.04
N ASP A 78 9.64 12.71 4.77
CA ASP A 78 9.85 13.59 3.62
C ASP A 78 8.57 14.32 3.18
N PHE A 79 7.44 14.02 3.82
CA PHE A 79 6.12 14.52 3.43
C PHE A 79 5.24 14.76 4.65
N PRO A 80 5.53 15.80 5.48
CA PRO A 80 4.74 16.07 6.66
C PRO A 80 3.31 16.56 6.31
N PRO A 81 2.30 16.27 7.15
CA PRO A 81 0.99 16.88 7.03
C PRO A 81 1.07 18.40 7.11
N SER A 82 0.12 19.10 6.47
CA SER A 82 0.12 20.57 6.46
C SER A 82 0.02 21.17 7.88
N ALA A 83 0.66 22.32 8.08
CA ALA A 83 0.74 22.98 9.38
C ALA A 83 -0.64 23.38 9.95
N ASP A 84 -1.61 23.68 9.09
CA ASP A 84 -2.99 24.03 9.44
C ASP A 84 -3.85 22.83 9.90
N TYR A 85 -3.37 21.60 9.70
CA TYR A 85 -4.11 20.41 10.13
C TYR A 85 -4.10 20.28 11.65
N SER A 86 -5.22 19.80 12.22
CA SER A 86 -5.28 19.43 13.64
C SER A 86 -4.21 18.39 13.97
N ASN A 87 -3.61 18.48 15.16
CA ASN A 87 -2.67 17.47 15.65
C ASN A 87 -3.33 16.08 15.70
N TYR A 88 -4.61 16.02 16.06
CA TYR A 88 -5.41 14.80 16.04
C TYR A 88 -6.40 14.92 14.90
N MET A 89 -6.14 14.18 13.82
CA MET A 89 -6.92 14.29 12.58
C MET A 89 -8.16 13.39 12.64
N HIS A 90 -9.29 13.91 12.18
CA HIS A 90 -10.45 13.09 11.83
C HIS A 90 -10.07 12.11 10.71
N ASN A 91 -10.62 10.89 10.72
CA ASN A 91 -10.29 9.83 9.76
C ASN A 91 -10.33 10.29 8.28
N ALA A 92 -11.32 11.09 7.88
CA ALA A 92 -11.44 11.63 6.53
C ALA A 92 -10.27 12.55 6.13
N LYS A 93 -9.73 13.30 7.10
CA LYS A 93 -8.58 14.18 6.89
C LYS A 93 -7.29 13.36 6.80
N LEU A 94 -7.17 12.31 7.61
CA LEU A 94 -6.07 11.35 7.51
C LEU A 94 -6.09 10.60 6.18
N LEU A 95 -7.25 10.14 5.71
CA LEU A 95 -7.40 9.52 4.39
C LEU A 95 -6.99 10.47 3.27
N SER A 96 -7.37 11.75 3.38
CA SER A 96 -6.93 12.78 2.43
C SER A 96 -5.41 12.95 2.42
N TYR A 97 -4.76 12.85 3.59
CA TYR A 97 -3.30 12.86 3.68
C TYR A 97 -2.68 11.62 3.02
N PHE A 98 -3.25 10.42 3.18
CA PHE A 98 -2.79 9.22 2.47
C PHE A 98 -2.87 9.35 0.94
N HIS A 99 -3.92 9.98 0.42
CA HIS A 99 -4.05 10.32 -1.00
C HIS A 99 -2.97 11.28 -1.49
N LEU A 100 -2.64 12.29 -0.68
CA LEU A 100 -1.55 13.21 -0.98
C LEU A 100 -0.19 12.48 -0.96
N THR A 101 0.05 11.59 0.00
CA THR A 101 1.27 10.78 0.06
C THR A 101 1.38 9.86 -1.15
N ALA A 102 0.31 9.18 -1.56
CA ALA A 102 0.32 8.34 -2.75
C ALA A 102 0.68 9.15 -4.01
N SER A 103 0.14 10.36 -4.13
CA SER A 103 0.45 11.28 -5.23
C SER A 103 1.91 11.76 -5.20
N PHE A 104 2.42 12.05 -4.00
CA PHE A 104 3.82 12.42 -3.78
C PHE A 104 4.79 11.31 -4.19
N CYS A 105 4.46 10.05 -3.89
CA CYS A 105 5.22 8.88 -4.34
C CYS A 105 5.06 8.58 -5.84
N HIS A 106 4.41 9.46 -6.63
CA HIS A 106 4.07 9.20 -8.03
C HIS A 106 3.29 7.89 -8.27
N PHE A 107 2.64 7.37 -7.23
CA PHE A 107 1.93 6.10 -7.29
C PHE A 107 0.55 6.30 -7.92
N SER A 108 0.43 5.84 -9.17
CA SER A 108 -0.76 6.05 -10.00
C SER A 108 -1.83 4.99 -9.77
N GLN A 109 -3.08 5.31 -10.12
CA GLN A 109 -4.19 4.35 -10.05
C GLN A 109 -4.02 3.18 -11.03
N SER A 110 -3.19 3.31 -12.07
CA SER A 110 -2.82 2.22 -12.99
C SER A 110 -1.88 1.19 -12.38
N GLU A 111 -1.11 1.56 -11.36
CA GLU A 111 -0.21 0.65 -10.63
C GLU A 111 -0.91 -0.01 -9.42
N LYS A 112 -2.15 0.43 -9.14
CA LYS A 112 -3.10 -0.23 -8.25
C LYS A 112 -3.85 -1.28 -9.07
N LEU A 113 -3.50 -2.54 -8.87
CA LEU A 113 -4.35 -3.64 -9.29
C LEU A 113 -5.34 -3.92 -8.16
N HIS A 114 -6.60 -4.18 -8.51
CA HIS A 114 -7.54 -4.66 -7.51
C HIS A 114 -7.16 -6.12 -7.18
N SER A 115 -7.23 -6.55 -5.91
CA SER A 115 -6.93 -7.93 -5.52
C SER A 115 -7.67 -8.99 -6.35
N TRP A 116 -8.91 -8.73 -6.82
CA TRP A 116 -9.62 -9.63 -7.74
C TRP A 116 -8.91 -9.87 -9.08
N GLN A 117 -8.00 -8.99 -9.49
CA GLN A 117 -7.20 -9.17 -10.70
C GLN A 117 -6.06 -10.17 -10.48
N TYR A 118 -5.66 -10.41 -9.22
CA TYR A 118 -4.87 -11.57 -8.87
C TYR A 118 -5.77 -12.81 -8.96
N LYS A 119 -5.43 -13.73 -9.88
CA LYS A 119 -6.18 -14.96 -10.12
C LYS A 119 -5.40 -16.22 -9.76
N THR A 120 -4.10 -16.20 -9.99
CA THR A 120 -3.19 -17.33 -9.73
C THR A 120 -1.78 -16.78 -9.48
N SER A 121 -0.95 -17.60 -8.83
CA SER A 121 0.50 -17.42 -8.64
C SER A 121 1.33 -17.53 -9.92
N HIS A 122 0.71 -17.81 -11.08
CA HIS A 122 1.42 -17.92 -12.35
C HIS A 122 1.94 -16.55 -12.82
N GLY A 123 3.20 -16.47 -13.23
CA GLY A 123 3.87 -15.22 -13.62
C GLY A 123 4.64 -14.52 -12.49
N TYR A 124 4.81 -15.19 -11.34
CA TYR A 124 5.61 -14.71 -10.20
C TYR A 124 6.87 -15.55 -9.95
N GLU A 125 7.13 -16.58 -10.76
CA GLU A 125 8.23 -17.55 -10.61
C GLU A 125 9.62 -16.88 -10.49
N ASP A 126 9.82 -15.78 -11.23
CA ASP A 126 11.09 -15.03 -11.25
C ASP A 126 11.04 -13.70 -10.47
N LYS A 127 9.94 -13.43 -9.76
CA LYS A 127 9.70 -12.16 -9.07
C LYS A 127 10.00 -12.27 -7.59
N THR A 128 10.56 -11.19 -7.03
CA THR A 128 10.69 -11.03 -5.58
C THR A 128 9.42 -10.35 -5.07
N VAL A 129 8.68 -11.02 -4.18
CA VAL A 129 7.38 -10.56 -3.71
C VAL A 129 7.48 -10.15 -2.25
N LEU A 130 7.06 -8.92 -1.92
CA LEU A 130 7.05 -8.39 -0.56
C LEU A 130 5.60 -8.17 -0.13
N ILE A 131 5.07 -9.11 0.63
CA ILE A 131 3.69 -9.05 1.08
C ILE A 131 3.62 -8.24 2.36
N ILE A 132 2.96 -7.09 2.29
CA ILE A 132 2.78 -6.19 3.43
C ILE A 132 1.29 -5.89 3.56
N GLY A 133 0.67 -6.54 4.54
CA GLY A 133 -0.75 -6.45 4.90
C GLY A 133 -1.12 -7.60 5.85
N ILE A 134 -2.07 -7.39 6.76
CA ILE A 134 -2.51 -8.40 7.77
C ILE A 134 -3.98 -8.82 7.48
N GLY A 135 -4.37 -8.83 6.21
CA GLY A 135 -5.69 -9.29 5.78
C GLY A 135 -5.65 -10.77 5.42
N SER A 136 -6.77 -11.48 5.55
CA SER A 136 -6.89 -12.89 5.12
C SER A 136 -6.45 -13.10 3.66
N SER A 137 -6.72 -12.13 2.78
CA SER A 137 -6.23 -12.17 1.40
C SER A 137 -4.70 -12.04 1.29
N ALA A 138 -4.06 -11.26 2.15
CA ALA A 138 -2.60 -11.15 2.18
C ALA A 138 -1.97 -12.47 2.65
N ASP A 139 -2.57 -13.12 3.66
CA ASP A 139 -2.12 -14.43 4.16
C ASP A 139 -2.28 -15.52 3.10
N ASP A 140 -3.44 -15.59 2.42
CA ASP A 140 -3.70 -16.56 1.35
C ASP A 140 -2.71 -16.38 0.18
N MET A 141 -2.47 -15.13 -0.22
CA MET A 141 -1.48 -14.81 -1.26
C MET A 141 -0.05 -15.12 -0.78
N ALA A 142 0.27 -14.93 0.49
CA ALA A 142 1.59 -15.25 1.04
C ALA A 142 1.87 -16.74 1.02
N VAL A 143 0.88 -17.55 1.39
CA VAL A 143 0.99 -19.00 1.28
C VAL A 143 1.13 -19.42 -0.18
N GLU A 144 0.32 -18.88 -1.09
CA GLU A 144 0.38 -19.27 -2.51
C GLU A 144 1.71 -18.86 -3.16
N LEU A 145 2.10 -17.59 -3.01
CA LEU A 145 3.30 -17.03 -3.62
C LEU A 145 4.58 -17.55 -2.96
N GLY A 146 4.56 -17.91 -1.68
CA GLY A 146 5.72 -18.48 -1.00
C GLY A 146 6.23 -19.80 -1.62
N HIS A 147 5.37 -20.51 -2.35
CA HIS A 147 5.75 -21.73 -3.08
C HIS A 147 6.32 -21.48 -4.48
N VAL A 148 6.13 -20.28 -5.03
CA VAL A 148 6.38 -19.97 -6.46
C VAL A 148 7.41 -18.86 -6.64
N ALA A 149 7.30 -17.80 -5.84
CA ALA A 149 8.13 -16.62 -5.95
C ALA A 149 9.59 -16.91 -5.60
N LYS A 150 10.47 -16.09 -6.17
CA LYS A 150 11.91 -16.18 -5.92
C LYS A 150 12.21 -15.72 -4.49
N GLN A 151 12.84 -16.61 -3.71
CA GLN A 151 13.32 -16.35 -2.35
C GLN A 151 14.61 -15.52 -2.33
#